data_AF-A0A7S0FQB9-F1
#
_entry.id   AF-A0A7S0FQB9-F1
#
_cell.length_a   1.000
_cell.length_b   1.000
_cell.length_c   1.000
_cell.angle_alpha   90.00
_cell.angle_beta   90.00
_cell.angle_gamma   90.00
#
_symmetry.space_group_name_H-M   'P 1'
#
loop_
_entity.id
_entity.type
_entity.pdbx_description
1 polymer ?
#
loop_
_entity_poly.entity_id
_entity_poly.type
_entity_poly.pdbx_seq_one_letter_code
_entity_poly.pdbx_strand_id
1 'polypeptide(L)'
;GARVPPAPFPPRGPAASVPAAFVAISASTPPPVVAAAPITAVPPVTPAPAAIAAPPAAATPAAPAAPSAGIAAAAAAAEAAVAAANGVPGAPAAAAGAVTMPMTPTTPTTLTTPTTPTTPTTPTTPTTPTTSAPNTTTTKWTNPWKDQKPTLFCFSIMMPKSAEEALIKFQFSKLSGIFACNDFAVICKEKRWVGKWPTGEDVWSWVNTVPRSAPSWWGSFLNTEAFIVAYDSIISSDKFWGHDWLVKADPDAVILPDRIRNHVGGHTGQNCYFTNCAGKLYGALEVYSVEAIGAYKDNRAKCKGMQWGGWGEDLYMQNCLNSIGVAAVFDGNLVGDARCNFAPCTDGSRAAYHPYKDVGSWQGCFNAATHR
;
A
#
# COMPACT_ATOMS: atom_id res chain seq x y z
N GLY A 1 51.25 13.90 47.81
CA GLY A 1 50.29 14.73 47.06
C GLY A 1 48.94 14.63 47.71
N ALA A 2 48.56 15.66 48.47
CA ALA A 2 47.29 15.71 49.20
C ALA A 2 46.15 16.16 48.26
N ARG A 3 45.02 15.43 48.28
CA ARG A 3 43.80 15.80 47.54
C ARG A 3 43.02 16.87 48.32
N VAL A 4 42.73 17.98 47.64
CA VAL A 4 41.84 19.05 48.11
C VAL A 4 40.38 18.63 47.85
N PRO A 5 39.45 18.72 48.82
CA PRO A 5 38.03 18.50 48.58
C PRO A 5 37.36 19.73 47.93
N PRO A 6 36.30 19.53 47.12
CA PRO A 6 35.64 20.63 46.42
C PRO A 6 34.81 21.52 47.36
N ALA A 7 34.75 22.81 47.02
CA ALA A 7 34.04 23.86 47.75
C ALA A 7 32.51 23.72 47.68
N PRO A 8 31.76 24.19 48.70
CA PRO A 8 30.30 24.12 48.73
C PRO A 8 29.62 25.18 47.85
N PHE A 9 28.48 24.82 47.26
CA PHE A 9 27.63 25.71 46.45
C PHE A 9 26.98 26.84 47.28
N PRO A 10 26.77 28.02 46.69
CA PRO A 10 26.11 29.14 47.36
C PRO A 10 24.58 28.93 47.52
N PRO A 11 23.95 29.57 48.52
CA PRO A 11 22.53 29.37 48.84
C PRO A 11 21.59 29.95 47.76
N ARG A 12 20.47 29.24 47.51
CA ARG A 12 19.35 29.72 46.68
C ARG A 12 18.67 30.92 47.35
N GLY A 13 18.53 32.02 46.62
CA GLY A 13 17.70 33.16 47.00
C GLY A 13 16.20 32.83 47.02
N PRO A 14 15.38 33.69 47.66
CA PRO A 14 13.96 33.43 47.90
C PRO A 14 13.13 33.48 46.61
N ALA A 15 12.13 32.60 46.54
CA ALA A 15 11.19 32.48 45.44
C ALA A 15 10.28 33.72 45.34
N ALA A 16 10.19 34.28 44.13
CA ALA A 16 9.22 35.31 43.81
C ALA A 16 7.80 34.71 43.74
N SER A 17 6.90 35.26 44.54
CA SER A 17 5.46 34.97 44.56
C SER A 17 4.78 35.53 43.32
N VAL A 18 4.12 34.68 42.54
CA VAL A 18 3.24 35.05 41.42
C VAL A 18 1.80 35.16 41.95
N PRO A 19 1.03 36.23 41.65
CA PRO A 19 -0.35 36.34 42.12
C PRO A 19 -1.28 35.42 41.32
N ALA A 20 -2.18 34.76 42.04
CA ALA A 20 -3.21 33.88 41.50
C ALA A 20 -4.31 34.67 40.80
N ALA A 21 -4.55 34.39 39.51
CA ALA A 21 -5.75 34.79 38.80
C ALA A 21 -6.76 33.62 38.84
N PHE A 22 -7.90 33.86 39.49
CA PHE A 22 -9.05 32.97 39.51
C PHE A 22 -9.69 32.93 38.11
N VAL A 23 -9.74 31.75 37.48
CA VAL A 23 -10.61 31.47 36.33
C VAL A 23 -11.59 30.39 36.75
N ALA A 24 -12.87 30.74 36.80
CA ALA A 24 -13.95 29.80 37.06
C ALA A 24 -14.15 28.88 35.85
N ILE A 25 -13.98 27.57 36.05
CA ILE A 25 -14.26 26.54 35.04
C ILE A 25 -15.60 25.91 35.39
N SER A 26 -16.56 26.02 34.47
CA SER A 26 -17.88 25.38 34.56
C SER A 26 -17.76 23.88 34.33
N ALA A 27 -18.33 23.08 35.22
CA ALA A 27 -18.31 21.62 35.17
C ALA A 27 -19.36 21.09 34.20
N SER A 28 -18.94 20.31 33.20
CA SER A 28 -19.83 19.44 32.41
C SER A 28 -19.66 17.98 32.86
N THR A 29 -20.80 17.33 33.08
CA THR A 29 -20.99 15.98 33.62
C THR A 29 -20.46 14.87 32.69
N PRO A 30 -19.88 13.78 33.24
CA PRO A 30 -19.46 12.63 32.44
C PRO A 30 -20.64 11.67 32.13
N PRO A 31 -20.64 11.00 30.95
CA PRO A 31 -21.64 9.98 30.62
C PRO A 31 -21.35 8.63 31.30
N PRO A 32 -22.37 7.76 31.44
CA PRO A 32 -22.29 6.55 32.26
C PRO A 32 -21.53 5.40 31.58
N VAL A 33 -20.83 4.64 32.41
CA VAL A 33 -20.14 3.38 32.09
C VAL A 33 -21.17 2.26 32.00
N VAL A 34 -21.16 1.49 30.91
CA VAL A 34 -21.93 0.25 30.78
C VAL A 34 -20.97 -0.92 30.56
N ALA A 35 -21.22 -1.98 31.34
CA ALA A 35 -20.36 -3.11 31.61
C ALA A 35 -20.08 -4.03 30.42
N ALA A 36 -18.91 -4.68 30.47
CA ALA A 36 -18.48 -5.74 29.56
C ALA A 36 -19.00 -7.13 29.99
N ALA A 37 -19.34 -7.98 29.02
CA ALA A 37 -19.43 -9.45 29.14
C ALA A 37 -19.43 -10.10 27.72
N PRO A 38 -19.22 -11.41 27.57
CA PRO A 38 -17.93 -12.06 27.43
C PRO A 38 -17.68 -12.66 26.02
N ILE A 39 -16.47 -13.20 25.87
CA ILE A 39 -15.82 -13.78 24.70
C ILE A 39 -16.46 -15.10 24.28
N THR A 40 -16.79 -15.30 22.99
CA THR A 40 -16.92 -16.63 22.38
C THR A 40 -16.56 -16.67 20.89
N ALA A 41 -15.53 -17.49 20.61
CA ALA A 41 -15.26 -18.36 19.45
C ALA A 41 -15.48 -17.88 17.98
N VAL A 42 -14.40 -18.02 17.22
CA VAL A 42 -14.24 -17.81 15.77
C VAL A 42 -14.90 -18.92 14.93
N PRO A 43 -15.66 -18.61 13.86
CA PRO A 43 -15.93 -19.55 12.77
C PRO A 43 -15.06 -19.26 11.51
N PRO A 44 -14.77 -20.29 10.69
CA PRO A 44 -13.85 -20.22 9.56
C PRO A 44 -14.42 -19.49 8.33
N VAL A 45 -13.49 -18.98 7.52
CA VAL A 45 -13.68 -18.16 6.32
C VAL A 45 -14.35 -18.93 5.18
N THR A 46 -15.39 -18.34 4.57
CA THR A 46 -15.95 -18.80 3.29
C THR A 46 -15.14 -18.28 2.10
N PRO A 47 -14.90 -19.08 1.04
CA PRO A 47 -14.13 -18.63 -0.11
C PRO A 47 -14.84 -17.54 -0.92
N ALA A 48 -14.05 -16.67 -1.55
CA ALA A 48 -14.52 -15.60 -2.41
C ALA A 48 -15.37 -16.12 -3.58
N PRO A 49 -16.43 -15.40 -4.01
CA PRO A 49 -17.21 -15.78 -5.18
C PRO A 49 -16.39 -15.66 -6.47
N ALA A 50 -16.70 -16.55 -7.42
CA ALA A 50 -15.99 -16.73 -8.69
C ALA A 50 -15.92 -15.44 -9.53
N ALA A 51 -14.78 -15.24 -10.19
CA ALA A 51 -14.50 -14.12 -11.07
C ALA A 51 -15.52 -14.02 -12.21
N ILE A 52 -16.05 -12.82 -12.42
CA ILE A 52 -16.91 -12.48 -13.55
C ILE A 52 -16.03 -12.50 -14.82
N ALA A 53 -16.44 -13.28 -15.81
CA ALA A 53 -15.71 -13.49 -17.06
C ALA A 53 -15.47 -12.17 -17.81
N ALA A 54 -14.24 -11.98 -18.29
CA ALA A 54 -13.88 -10.86 -19.15
C ALA A 54 -14.59 -10.98 -20.53
N PRO A 55 -15.05 -9.86 -21.12
CA PRO A 55 -15.61 -9.88 -22.47
C PRO A 55 -14.55 -10.20 -23.53
N PRO A 56 -14.93 -10.82 -24.67
CA PRO A 56 -13.99 -11.27 -25.69
C PRO A 56 -13.31 -10.10 -26.42
N ALA A 57 -12.02 -10.28 -26.70
CA ALA A 57 -11.19 -9.32 -27.42
C ALA A 57 -11.69 -9.10 -28.86
N ALA A 58 -11.82 -7.83 -29.25
CA ALA A 58 -12.11 -7.45 -30.62
C ALA A 58 -10.90 -7.70 -31.53
N ALA A 59 -11.16 -8.26 -32.72
CA ALA A 59 -10.16 -8.59 -33.73
C ALA A 59 -9.44 -7.34 -34.27
N THR A 60 -8.12 -7.41 -34.36
CA THR A 60 -7.26 -6.41 -35.01
C THR A 60 -7.14 -6.72 -36.51
N PRO A 61 -7.28 -5.73 -37.42
CA PRO A 61 -7.03 -5.95 -38.84
C PRO A 61 -5.53 -5.93 -39.17
N ALA A 62 -5.18 -6.70 -40.20
CA ALA A 62 -3.83 -7.00 -40.68
C ALA A 62 -3.02 -5.77 -41.12
N ALA A 63 -1.71 -5.82 -40.85
CA ALA A 63 -0.72 -4.86 -41.33
C ALA A 63 -0.33 -5.12 -42.81
N PRO A 64 -0.06 -4.08 -43.62
CA PRO A 64 0.51 -4.24 -44.96
C PRO A 64 2.04 -4.33 -44.95
N ALA A 65 2.56 -4.89 -46.04
CA ALA A 65 3.92 -5.35 -46.26
C ALA A 65 5.03 -4.27 -46.30
N ALA A 66 6.26 -4.74 -46.07
CA ALA A 66 7.52 -3.99 -46.04
C ALA A 66 7.99 -3.47 -47.41
N PRO A 67 8.92 -2.50 -47.40
CA PRO A 67 9.97 -2.39 -48.40
C PRO A 67 11.39 -2.56 -47.80
N SER A 68 12.28 -2.90 -48.72
CA SER A 68 13.64 -3.42 -48.60
C SER A 68 14.74 -2.43 -48.22
N ALA A 69 15.78 -2.99 -47.59
CA ALA A 69 17.21 -2.70 -47.71
C ALA A 69 17.75 -1.27 -47.45
N GLY A 70 18.63 -1.17 -46.45
CA GLY A 70 19.63 -0.10 -46.37
C GLY A 70 20.22 0.09 -44.98
N ILE A 71 21.55 -0.03 -44.90
CA ILE A 71 22.47 0.52 -43.89
C ILE A 71 22.40 0.00 -42.44
N ALA A 72 23.22 -1.04 -42.20
CA ALA A 72 23.74 -1.41 -40.90
C ALA A 72 24.90 -0.47 -40.50
N ALA A 73 24.88 0.08 -39.28
CA ALA A 73 26.07 0.34 -38.46
C ALA A 73 25.68 0.92 -37.08
N ALA A 74 26.37 0.41 -36.05
CA ALA A 74 26.59 0.98 -34.72
C ALA A 74 25.44 0.92 -33.69
N ALA A 75 25.53 -0.09 -32.80
CA ALA A 75 25.73 0.08 -31.35
C ALA A 75 25.11 -1.09 -30.55
N ALA A 76 25.80 -2.23 -30.49
CA ALA A 76 25.54 -3.27 -29.49
C ALA A 76 26.81 -4.09 -29.27
N ALA A 77 27.69 -3.60 -28.40
CA ALA A 77 28.86 -4.34 -27.93
C ALA A 77 29.20 -3.90 -26.51
N ALA A 78 28.54 -4.50 -25.52
CA ALA A 78 29.06 -4.69 -24.17
C ALA A 78 28.07 -5.57 -23.38
N GLU A 79 28.30 -6.89 -23.38
CA GLU A 79 28.11 -7.80 -22.23
C GLU A 79 28.27 -9.25 -22.71
N ALA A 80 29.50 -9.79 -22.62
CA ALA A 80 29.77 -11.23 -22.48
C ALA A 80 31.29 -11.45 -22.34
N ALA A 81 31.82 -11.31 -21.12
CA ALA A 81 33.16 -11.78 -20.82
C ALA A 81 33.35 -12.02 -19.32
N VAL A 82 32.85 -13.13 -18.77
CA VAL A 82 33.54 -13.92 -17.73
C VAL A 82 33.01 -15.36 -17.78
N ALA A 83 33.85 -16.29 -18.26
CA ALA A 83 34.00 -17.68 -17.80
C ALA A 83 34.54 -18.58 -18.93
N ALA A 84 35.86 -18.56 -19.13
CA ALA A 84 36.55 -19.63 -19.83
C ALA A 84 37.89 -19.88 -19.13
N ALA A 85 37.97 -20.97 -18.36
CA ALA A 85 39.20 -21.75 -18.20
C ALA A 85 38.86 -23.03 -17.41
N ASN A 86 38.66 -24.13 -18.14
CA ASN A 86 39.28 -25.44 -17.94
C ASN A 86 38.46 -26.49 -18.71
N GLY A 87 38.92 -26.80 -19.92
CA GLY A 87 38.32 -27.83 -20.77
C GLY A 87 38.87 -29.21 -20.47
N VAL A 88 38.06 -30.25 -20.71
CA VAL A 88 38.42 -31.55 -21.30
C VAL A 88 37.17 -32.09 -22.02
N PRO A 89 37.26 -32.74 -23.20
CA PRO A 89 36.14 -32.99 -24.11
C PRO A 89 35.54 -34.40 -24.00
N GLY A 90 34.30 -34.58 -24.47
CA GLY A 90 33.74 -35.90 -24.76
C GLY A 90 32.22 -35.94 -24.86
N ALA A 91 31.68 -35.91 -26.08
CA ALA A 91 30.34 -36.42 -26.42
C ALA A 91 30.50 -37.85 -27.00
N PRO A 92 29.47 -38.71 -27.03
CA PRO A 92 28.33 -38.49 -27.92
C PRO A 92 26.95 -38.89 -27.37
N ALA A 93 25.95 -38.53 -28.18
CA ALA A 93 24.51 -38.66 -28.01
C ALA A 93 23.97 -40.10 -27.95
N ALA A 94 22.84 -40.27 -27.25
CA ALA A 94 21.79 -41.27 -27.51
C ALA A 94 20.52 -40.80 -26.77
N ALA A 95 19.47 -40.41 -27.49
CA ALA A 95 18.38 -41.26 -27.99
C ALA A 95 17.11 -41.06 -27.14
N ALA A 96 16.08 -40.53 -27.80
CA ALA A 96 14.74 -40.37 -27.29
C ALA A 96 14.08 -41.74 -27.07
N GLY A 97 13.49 -41.95 -25.89
CA GLY A 97 12.64 -43.09 -25.57
C GLY A 97 11.30 -42.59 -25.03
N ALA A 98 10.28 -42.60 -25.88
CA ALA A 98 8.90 -42.38 -25.48
C ALA A 98 8.41 -43.60 -24.69
N VAL A 99 7.93 -43.39 -23.46
CA VAL A 99 7.29 -44.42 -22.64
C VAL A 99 5.79 -44.35 -22.86
N THR A 100 5.25 -45.35 -23.54
CA THR A 100 3.82 -45.63 -23.69
C THR A 100 3.32 -46.39 -22.45
N MET A 101 2.27 -45.86 -21.81
CA MET A 101 1.56 -46.54 -20.71
C MET A 101 0.42 -47.40 -21.29
N PRO A 102 0.19 -48.64 -20.82
CA PRO A 102 -0.92 -49.46 -21.29
C PRO A 102 -2.24 -49.06 -20.59
N MET A 103 -3.29 -48.85 -21.40
CA MET A 103 -4.67 -48.69 -20.94
C MET A 103 -5.30 -50.06 -20.63
N THR A 104 -5.92 -50.19 -19.48
CA THR A 104 -6.77 -51.33 -19.09
C THR A 104 -8.20 -51.17 -19.63
N PRO A 105 -8.89 -52.25 -20.06
CA PRO A 105 -10.27 -52.16 -20.54
C PRO A 105 -11.28 -52.28 -19.39
N THR A 106 -12.27 -51.37 -19.36
CA THR A 106 -13.42 -51.41 -18.46
C THR A 106 -14.61 -52.13 -19.11
N THR A 107 -15.16 -53.11 -18.38
CA THR A 107 -16.36 -53.91 -18.71
C THR A 107 -17.64 -53.05 -18.69
N PRO A 108 -18.63 -53.30 -19.57
CA PRO A 108 -19.87 -52.53 -19.59
C PRO A 108 -20.89 -53.06 -18.57
N THR A 109 -21.45 -52.16 -17.76
CA THR A 109 -22.55 -52.45 -16.83
C THR A 109 -23.90 -52.19 -17.50
N THR A 110 -24.77 -53.20 -17.47
CA THR A 110 -26.12 -53.21 -18.04
C THR A 110 -27.10 -52.37 -17.22
N LEU A 111 -27.93 -51.56 -17.88
CA LEU A 111 -29.02 -50.78 -17.28
C LEU A 111 -30.22 -51.69 -16.97
N THR A 112 -30.69 -51.69 -15.72
CA THR A 112 -31.99 -52.26 -15.34
C THR A 112 -32.97 -51.15 -14.94
N THR A 113 -34.09 -51.11 -15.64
CA THR A 113 -35.24 -50.20 -15.43
C THR A 113 -36.01 -50.59 -14.15
N PRO A 114 -36.38 -49.65 -13.26
CA PRO A 114 -37.34 -49.92 -12.20
C PRO A 114 -38.77 -49.65 -12.66
N THR A 115 -39.64 -50.64 -12.49
CA THR A 115 -41.10 -50.56 -12.62
C THR A 115 -41.72 -49.83 -11.41
N THR A 116 -42.56 -48.83 -11.68
CA THR A 116 -43.35 -48.07 -10.69
C THR A 116 -44.60 -48.85 -10.26
N PRO A 117 -44.91 -48.97 -8.96
CA PRO A 117 -46.23 -49.41 -8.50
C PRO A 117 -47.18 -48.21 -8.31
N THR A 118 -48.34 -48.27 -8.94
CA THR A 118 -49.45 -47.31 -8.77
C THR A 118 -50.29 -47.67 -7.53
N THR A 119 -50.35 -46.76 -6.55
CA THR A 119 -51.30 -46.82 -5.43
C THR A 119 -52.28 -45.64 -5.56
N PRO A 120 -53.59 -45.80 -5.27
CA PRO A 120 -54.57 -44.72 -5.42
C PRO A 120 -54.51 -43.74 -4.24
N THR A 121 -54.40 -42.45 -4.53
CA THR A 121 -54.41 -41.36 -3.54
C THR A 121 -55.83 -40.84 -3.26
N THR A 122 -56.15 -40.72 -1.97
CA THR A 122 -57.33 -40.02 -1.41
C THR A 122 -57.12 -38.50 -1.47
N PRO A 123 -58.17 -37.67 -1.71
CA PRO A 123 -57.99 -36.23 -1.85
C PRO A 123 -57.84 -35.56 -0.47
N THR A 124 -56.68 -34.95 -0.22
CA THR A 124 -56.45 -34.05 0.92
C THR A 124 -56.53 -32.59 0.50
N THR A 125 -57.26 -31.81 1.29
CA THR A 125 -57.51 -30.36 1.21
C THR A 125 -56.20 -29.54 1.14
N PRO A 126 -56.14 -28.46 0.34
CA PRO A 126 -54.92 -27.67 0.19
C PRO A 126 -54.70 -26.76 1.41
N THR A 127 -53.68 -27.05 2.20
CA THR A 127 -53.11 -26.09 3.17
C THR A 127 -52.01 -25.31 2.48
N THR A 128 -52.24 -24.00 2.31
CA THR A 128 -51.25 -23.05 1.80
C THR A 128 -50.02 -23.02 2.71
N PRO A 129 -48.81 -23.33 2.24
CA PRO A 129 -47.60 -23.11 3.01
C PRO A 129 -47.32 -21.60 3.04
N THR A 130 -47.39 -20.99 4.23
CA THR A 130 -46.95 -19.62 4.44
C THR A 130 -45.42 -19.61 4.38
N THR A 131 -44.87 -19.33 3.21
CA THR A 131 -43.43 -19.12 3.03
C THR A 131 -43.03 -17.83 3.73
N SER A 132 -42.50 -17.93 4.95
CA SER A 132 -41.85 -16.79 5.61
C SER A 132 -40.68 -16.33 4.75
N ALA A 133 -40.74 -15.09 4.28
CA ALA A 133 -39.67 -14.48 3.51
C ALA A 133 -38.35 -14.55 4.31
N PRO A 134 -37.21 -14.89 3.68
CA PRO A 134 -35.93 -14.78 4.34
C PRO A 134 -35.72 -13.32 4.75
N ASN A 135 -35.51 -13.07 6.04
CA ASN A 135 -35.09 -11.75 6.52
C ASN A 135 -33.71 -11.46 5.94
N THR A 136 -33.67 -10.77 4.81
CA THR A 136 -32.46 -10.23 4.21
C THR A 136 -31.92 -9.17 5.15
N THR A 137 -31.08 -9.57 6.09
CA THR A 137 -30.36 -8.64 6.96
C THR A 137 -29.29 -8.01 6.09
N THR A 138 -29.59 -6.84 5.52
CA THR A 138 -28.61 -6.04 4.77
C THR A 138 -27.54 -5.60 5.76
N THR A 139 -26.47 -6.38 5.88
CA THR A 139 -25.30 -6.02 6.70
C THR A 139 -24.67 -4.78 6.07
N LYS A 140 -24.87 -3.63 6.71
CA LYS A 140 -24.22 -2.38 6.34
C LYS A 140 -22.71 -2.60 6.38
N TRP A 141 -22.03 -2.42 5.26
CA TRP A 141 -20.58 -2.53 5.21
C TRP A 141 -19.93 -1.53 6.17
N THR A 142 -18.89 -1.98 6.87
CA THR A 142 -18.07 -1.17 7.77
C THR A 142 -16.61 -1.24 7.34
N ASN A 143 -15.91 -0.10 7.36
CA ASN A 143 -14.48 -0.05 7.06
C ASN A 143 -13.69 -0.83 8.14
N PRO A 144 -13.04 -1.97 7.80
CA PRO A 144 -12.34 -2.79 8.79
C PRO A 144 -11.09 -2.11 9.36
N TRP A 145 -10.58 -1.08 8.69
CA TRP A 145 -9.36 -0.36 9.10
C TRP A 145 -9.65 0.88 9.93
N LYS A 146 -10.91 1.28 10.07
CA LYS A 146 -11.30 2.54 10.74
C LYS A 146 -10.69 2.68 12.14
N ASP A 147 -10.78 1.62 12.93
CA ASP A 147 -10.39 1.61 14.33
C ASP A 147 -8.98 1.03 14.57
N GLN A 148 -8.24 0.68 13.51
CA GLN A 148 -6.88 0.14 13.62
C GLN A 148 -5.90 1.22 14.11
N LYS A 149 -4.97 0.83 14.98
CA LYS A 149 -3.96 1.70 15.58
C LYS A 149 -2.53 1.18 15.36
N PRO A 150 -1.53 2.07 15.23
CA PRO A 150 -1.69 3.52 15.05
C PRO A 150 -2.43 3.85 13.75
N THR A 151 -3.10 5.01 13.71
CA THR A 151 -3.89 5.41 12.54
C THR A 151 -2.97 5.90 11.42
N LEU A 152 -3.27 5.45 10.21
CA LEU A 152 -2.50 5.80 9.02
C LEU A 152 -3.38 6.62 8.07
N PHE A 153 -2.89 7.79 7.65
CA PHE A 153 -3.40 8.49 6.47
C PHE A 153 -2.47 8.19 5.30
N CYS A 154 -2.96 7.45 4.30
CA CYS A 154 -2.13 7.00 3.18
C CYS A 154 -2.44 7.75 1.90
N PHE A 155 -1.42 8.16 1.15
CA PHE A 155 -1.63 8.80 -0.13
C PHE A 155 -0.67 8.32 -1.20
N SER A 156 -1.11 8.45 -2.44
CA SER A 156 -0.30 8.22 -3.64
C SER A 156 -0.50 9.38 -4.60
N ILE A 157 0.58 9.76 -5.29
CA ILE A 157 0.49 10.62 -6.47
C ILE A 157 0.42 9.72 -7.70
N MET A 158 -0.59 9.94 -8.54
CA MET A 158 -0.92 9.10 -9.68
C MET A 158 -0.81 9.89 -10.97
N MET A 159 -0.02 9.39 -11.92
CA MET A 159 -0.03 9.86 -13.30
C MET A 159 -1.32 9.42 -14.00
N PRO A 160 -2.16 10.34 -14.51
CA PRO A 160 -3.39 9.98 -15.19
C PRO A 160 -3.09 9.36 -16.56
N LYS A 161 -3.99 8.51 -17.04
CA LYS A 161 -3.90 7.82 -18.34
C LYS A 161 -2.60 7.03 -18.49
N SER A 162 -2.15 6.41 -17.40
CA SER A 162 -0.91 5.63 -17.31
C SER A 162 -1.14 4.29 -16.61
N ALA A 163 -0.10 3.45 -16.54
CA ALA A 163 -0.12 2.22 -15.75
C ALA A 163 -0.41 2.48 -14.25
N GLU A 164 0.00 3.63 -13.73
CA GLU A 164 -0.29 4.02 -12.33
C GLU A 164 -1.79 4.20 -12.09
N GLU A 165 -2.54 4.72 -13.06
CA GLU A 165 -3.99 4.82 -12.94
C GLU A 165 -4.65 3.44 -12.91
N ALA A 166 -4.15 2.49 -13.70
CA ALA A 166 -4.61 1.10 -13.64
C ALA A 166 -4.30 0.45 -12.29
N LEU A 167 -3.09 0.66 -11.75
CA LEU A 167 -2.67 0.17 -10.45
C LEU A 167 -3.53 0.73 -9.31
N ILE A 168 -3.73 2.05 -9.25
CA ILE A 168 -4.55 2.69 -8.21
C ILE A 168 -6.00 2.18 -8.24
N LYS A 169 -6.61 2.09 -9.44
CA LYS A 169 -7.97 1.53 -9.57
C LYS A 169 -8.04 0.06 -9.18
N PHE A 170 -7.01 -0.72 -9.50
CA PHE A 170 -6.93 -2.12 -9.10
C PHE A 170 -6.83 -2.25 -7.58
N GLN A 171 -5.90 -1.53 -6.94
CA GLN A 171 -5.75 -1.47 -5.48
C GLN A 171 -7.08 -1.11 -4.81
N PHE A 172 -7.80 -0.12 -5.35
CA PHE A 172 -9.11 0.30 -4.88
C PHE A 172 -10.16 -0.80 -4.98
N SER A 173 -10.23 -1.47 -6.14
CA SER A 173 -11.19 -2.58 -6.36
C SER A 173 -10.98 -3.76 -5.42
N LYS A 174 -9.78 -3.90 -4.86
CA LYS A 174 -9.41 -4.92 -3.87
C LYS A 174 -9.40 -4.41 -2.44
N LEU A 175 -9.68 -3.12 -2.23
CA LEU A 175 -9.54 -2.42 -0.95
C LEU A 175 -8.19 -2.75 -0.29
N SER A 176 -7.11 -2.56 -1.05
CA SER A 176 -5.74 -2.94 -0.71
C SER A 176 -4.79 -1.77 -0.94
N GLY A 177 -3.51 -1.91 -0.57
CA GLY A 177 -2.54 -0.82 -0.65
C GLY A 177 -2.96 0.35 0.24
N ILE A 178 -2.96 1.58 -0.31
CA ILE A 178 -3.35 2.79 0.45
C ILE A 178 -4.82 2.76 0.91
N PHE A 179 -5.67 1.97 0.25
CA PHE A 179 -7.11 1.86 0.58
C PHE A 179 -7.38 0.96 1.79
N ALA A 180 -6.34 0.31 2.33
CA ALA A 180 -6.38 -0.43 3.59
C ALA A 180 -5.84 0.38 4.79
N CYS A 181 -5.64 1.70 4.61
CA CYS A 181 -5.35 2.63 5.70
C CYS A 181 -6.63 3.18 6.34
N ASN A 182 -6.49 3.93 7.43
CA ASN A 182 -7.66 4.48 8.13
C ASN A 182 -8.39 5.51 7.26
N ASP A 183 -7.61 6.37 6.58
CA ASP A 183 -8.07 7.27 5.53
C ASP A 183 -7.02 7.37 4.42
N PHE A 184 -7.43 7.90 3.27
CA PHE A 184 -6.58 7.97 2.11
C PHE A 184 -6.83 9.16 1.19
N ALA A 185 -5.84 9.46 0.34
CA ALA A 185 -5.97 10.38 -0.78
C ALA A 185 -5.23 9.87 -2.02
N VAL A 186 -5.88 9.98 -3.19
CA VAL A 186 -5.19 9.84 -4.48
C VAL A 186 -5.00 11.23 -5.05
N ILE A 187 -3.77 11.66 -5.27
CA ILE A 187 -3.45 12.98 -5.81
C ILE A 187 -3.12 12.83 -7.30
N CYS A 188 -3.65 13.71 -8.13
CA CYS A 188 -3.45 13.68 -9.57
C CYS A 188 -3.44 15.10 -10.14
N LYS A 189 -2.82 15.30 -11.32
CA LYS A 189 -2.84 16.60 -12.01
C LYS A 189 -4.19 17.00 -12.56
N GLU A 190 -5.10 16.04 -12.76
CA GLU A 190 -6.44 16.26 -13.28
C GLU A 190 -7.44 15.40 -12.48
N LYS A 191 -8.73 15.75 -12.53
CA LYS A 191 -9.75 15.01 -11.80
C LYS A 191 -9.95 13.64 -12.43
N ARG A 192 -9.68 12.56 -11.69
CA ARG A 192 -9.86 11.17 -12.12
C ARG A 192 -10.82 10.45 -11.17
N TRP A 193 -11.75 9.68 -11.73
CA TRP A 193 -12.57 8.78 -10.95
C TRP A 193 -11.73 7.57 -10.54
N VAL A 194 -11.67 7.27 -9.24
CA VAL A 194 -10.93 6.13 -8.69
C VAL A 194 -11.83 4.89 -8.62
N GLY A 195 -13.06 5.07 -8.13
CA GLY A 195 -14.02 3.98 -8.02
C GLY A 195 -15.19 4.34 -7.10
N LYS A 196 -16.08 3.36 -6.88
CA LYS A 196 -17.19 3.48 -5.92
C LYS A 196 -16.84 2.76 -4.63
N TRP A 197 -16.81 3.49 -3.51
CA TRP A 197 -16.56 2.94 -2.19
C TRP A 197 -17.69 1.96 -1.80
N PRO A 198 -17.46 0.97 -0.92
CA PRO A 198 -18.50 0.00 -0.56
C PRO A 198 -19.76 0.61 0.08
N THR A 199 -19.69 1.83 0.61
CA THR A 199 -20.87 2.59 1.09
C THR A 199 -21.69 3.24 -0.02
N GLY A 200 -21.22 3.19 -1.28
CA GLY A 200 -21.88 3.72 -2.46
C GLY A 200 -21.33 5.06 -2.97
N GLU A 201 -20.46 5.71 -2.19
CA GLU A 201 -19.87 7.01 -2.51
C GLU A 201 -18.83 6.93 -3.64
N ASP A 202 -18.81 7.90 -4.54
CA ASP A 202 -17.79 7.99 -5.58
C ASP A 202 -16.51 8.64 -5.05
N VAL A 203 -15.39 7.94 -5.25
CA VAL A 203 -14.05 8.40 -4.86
C VAL A 203 -13.36 9.02 -6.07
N TRP A 204 -12.89 10.25 -5.90
CA TRP A 204 -12.20 11.03 -6.91
C TRP A 204 -10.81 11.42 -6.42
N SER A 205 -9.86 11.56 -7.35
CA SER A 205 -8.55 12.11 -7.03
C SER A 205 -8.63 13.59 -6.64
N TRP A 206 -7.73 14.00 -5.75
CA TRP A 206 -7.47 15.40 -5.43
C TRP A 206 -6.65 16.02 -6.55
N VAL A 207 -7.05 17.21 -7.01
CA VAL A 207 -6.45 17.85 -8.17
C VAL A 207 -5.36 18.81 -7.71
N ASN A 208 -4.11 18.49 -8.04
CA ASN A 208 -2.95 19.32 -7.76
C ASN A 208 -2.26 19.68 -9.07
N THR A 209 -2.23 20.96 -9.41
CA THR A 209 -1.50 21.46 -10.59
C THR A 209 -0.15 22.02 -10.16
N VAL A 210 0.93 21.64 -10.87
CA VAL A 210 2.23 22.33 -10.73
C VAL A 210 2.32 23.45 -11.76
N PRO A 211 2.93 24.60 -11.41
CA PRO A 211 3.30 25.62 -12.38
C PRO A 211 4.15 25.03 -13.51
N ARG A 212 3.88 25.45 -14.76
CA ARG A 212 4.50 24.92 -16.00
C ARG A 212 6.03 25.11 -16.08
N SER A 213 6.62 25.91 -15.19
CA SER A 213 8.07 26.18 -15.11
C SER A 213 8.88 25.05 -14.44
N ALA A 214 8.22 24.07 -13.82
CA ALA A 214 8.88 22.89 -13.25
C ALA A 214 9.38 21.95 -14.37
N PRO A 215 10.59 21.37 -14.28
CA PRO A 215 10.93 20.20 -15.09
C PRO A 215 9.82 19.16 -14.87
N SER A 216 9.23 18.74 -15.98
CA SER A 216 7.90 18.13 -16.07
C SER A 216 7.68 16.94 -15.14
N TRP A 217 6.40 16.67 -14.83
CA TRP A 217 5.85 15.42 -14.23
C TRP A 217 6.42 14.10 -14.82
N TRP A 218 7.03 14.18 -16.01
CA TRP A 218 7.38 13.06 -16.89
C TRP A 218 8.86 12.65 -16.83
N GLY A 219 9.62 13.12 -15.83
CA GLY A 219 11.04 12.80 -15.65
C GLY A 219 11.33 12.02 -14.37
N SER A 220 11.95 10.84 -14.52
CA SER A 220 12.11 9.74 -13.53
C SER A 220 12.72 10.07 -12.15
N PHE A 221 13.18 11.29 -11.87
CA PHE A 221 13.87 11.62 -10.60
C PHE A 221 13.74 13.09 -10.16
N LEU A 222 12.99 13.94 -10.87
CA LEU A 222 12.99 15.40 -10.66
C LEU A 222 11.59 15.99 -10.43
N ASN A 223 10.65 15.18 -9.93
CA ASN A 223 9.26 15.58 -9.70
C ASN A 223 9.03 16.27 -8.34
N THR A 224 10.09 16.71 -7.65
CA THR A 224 10.05 17.29 -6.30
C THR A 224 8.97 18.36 -6.13
N GLU A 225 8.77 19.24 -7.12
CA GLU A 225 7.73 20.27 -7.05
C GLU A 225 6.30 19.69 -6.97
N ALA A 226 6.00 18.61 -7.71
CA ALA A 226 4.71 17.94 -7.63
C ALA A 226 4.44 17.35 -6.25
N PHE A 227 5.49 16.80 -5.61
CA PHE A 227 5.41 16.29 -4.25
C PHE A 227 5.27 17.41 -3.22
N ILE A 228 6.00 18.53 -3.37
CA ILE A 228 5.82 19.71 -2.51
C ILE A 228 4.36 20.19 -2.55
N VAL A 229 3.76 20.29 -3.74
CA VAL A 229 2.35 20.68 -3.89
C VAL A 229 1.41 19.62 -3.27
N ALA A 230 1.73 18.33 -3.38
CA ALA A 230 1.00 17.25 -2.70
C ALA A 230 1.01 17.39 -1.19
N TYR A 231 2.19 17.57 -0.58
CA TYR A 231 2.32 17.81 0.85
C TYR A 231 1.58 19.08 1.29
N ASP A 232 1.67 20.16 0.51
CA ASP A 232 0.93 21.40 0.80
C ASP A 232 -0.59 21.20 0.79
N SER A 233 -1.10 20.42 -0.16
CA SER A 233 -2.52 20.10 -0.32
C SER A 233 -3.03 19.22 0.84
N ILE A 234 -2.29 18.18 1.20
CA ILE A 234 -2.59 17.33 2.37
C ILE A 234 -2.62 18.17 3.63
N ILE A 235 -1.60 19.01 3.84
CA ILE A 235 -1.51 19.84 5.02
C ILE A 235 -2.66 20.83 5.13
N SER A 236 -3.00 21.50 4.03
CA SER A 236 -4.06 22.52 4.01
C SER A 236 -5.47 21.92 4.03
N SER A 237 -5.62 20.61 3.81
CA SER A 237 -6.92 19.95 3.81
C SER A 237 -7.49 19.68 5.20
N ASP A 238 -6.66 19.77 6.23
CA ASP A 238 -6.93 19.35 7.62
C ASP A 238 -7.39 17.89 7.81
N LYS A 239 -7.37 17.06 6.76
CA LYS A 239 -7.86 15.67 6.82
C LYS A 239 -6.89 14.72 7.51
N PHE A 240 -5.59 14.97 7.42
CA PHE A 240 -4.59 14.04 7.93
C PHE A 240 -4.21 14.30 9.40
N TRP A 241 -4.48 15.49 9.97
CA TRP A 241 -4.05 15.86 11.32
C TRP A 241 -4.71 15.04 12.43
N GLY A 242 -5.82 14.35 12.14
CA GLY A 242 -6.46 13.40 13.07
C GLY A 242 -5.78 12.01 13.11
N HIS A 243 -4.67 11.84 12.40
CA HIS A 243 -3.95 10.56 12.30
C HIS A 243 -2.59 10.60 13.01
N ASP A 244 -2.10 9.42 13.38
CA ASP A 244 -0.79 9.24 14.01
C ASP A 244 0.34 9.34 12.98
N TRP A 245 0.09 8.88 11.74
CA TRP A 245 1.10 8.82 10.67
C TRP A 245 0.57 9.27 9.31
N LEU A 246 1.40 10.00 8.58
CA LEU A 246 1.26 10.25 7.15
C LEU A 246 2.14 9.26 6.37
N VAL A 247 1.55 8.55 5.42
CA VAL A 247 2.23 7.53 4.62
C VAL A 247 2.09 7.87 3.13
N LYS A 248 3.21 8.12 2.46
CA LYS A 248 3.27 8.18 1.00
C LYS A 248 3.64 6.81 0.45
N ALA A 249 2.90 6.31 -0.53
CA ALA A 249 3.28 5.12 -1.29
C ALA A 249 3.22 5.40 -2.79
N ASP A 250 4.21 4.89 -3.52
CA ASP A 250 4.14 4.90 -4.99
C ASP A 250 3.03 3.97 -5.49
N PRO A 251 2.34 4.29 -6.61
CA PRO A 251 1.30 3.43 -7.18
C PRO A 251 1.75 2.00 -7.47
N ASP A 252 3.04 1.77 -7.73
CA ASP A 252 3.64 0.46 -8.02
C ASP A 252 4.36 -0.16 -6.81
N ALA A 253 4.21 0.41 -5.61
CA ALA A 253 4.58 -0.22 -4.37
C ALA A 253 3.43 -1.09 -3.84
N VAL A 254 3.72 -2.33 -3.47
CA VAL A 254 2.79 -3.21 -2.76
C VAL A 254 2.96 -2.94 -1.28
N ILE A 255 2.06 -2.16 -0.68
CA ILE A 255 2.10 -1.83 0.75
C ILE A 255 1.11 -2.66 1.56
N LEU A 256 1.47 -2.95 2.80
CA LEU A 256 0.66 -3.68 3.77
C LEU A 256 0.50 -2.83 5.05
N PRO A 257 -0.60 -2.06 5.18
CA PRO A 257 -0.80 -1.14 6.30
C PRO A 257 -0.66 -1.78 7.68
N ASP A 258 -1.12 -3.02 7.86
CA ASP A 258 -0.97 -3.75 9.13
C ASP A 258 0.50 -4.02 9.49
N ARG A 259 1.36 -4.23 8.48
CA ARG A 259 2.79 -4.37 8.72
C ARG A 259 3.42 -3.00 8.97
N ILE A 260 3.05 -1.96 8.23
CA ILE A 260 3.51 -0.58 8.51
C ILE A 260 3.28 -0.24 9.98
N ARG A 261 2.09 -0.53 10.53
CA ARG A 261 1.75 -0.35 11.95
C ARG A 261 2.72 -1.06 12.90
N ASN A 262 3.15 -2.28 12.58
CA ASN A 262 4.12 -3.02 13.39
C ASN A 262 5.50 -2.35 13.42
N HIS A 263 5.95 -1.78 12.30
CA HIS A 263 7.23 -1.08 12.22
C HIS A 263 7.20 0.26 12.99
N VAL A 264 6.10 1.01 12.87
CA VAL A 264 6.05 2.39 13.39
C VAL A 264 5.43 2.52 14.78
N GLY A 265 4.69 1.50 15.25
CA GLY A 265 3.88 1.58 16.47
C GLY A 265 4.64 2.04 17.71
N GLY A 266 5.90 1.58 17.88
CA GLY A 266 6.77 1.97 19.00
C GLY A 266 7.25 3.42 18.99
N HIS A 267 6.99 4.16 17.91
CA HIS A 267 7.43 5.55 17.71
C HIS A 267 6.25 6.54 17.62
N THR A 268 5.02 6.06 17.84
CA THR A 268 3.82 6.93 17.79
C THR A 268 3.93 8.07 18.79
N GLY A 269 3.67 9.31 18.35
CA GLY A 269 3.80 10.53 19.15
C GLY A 269 5.21 11.12 19.21
N GLN A 270 6.20 10.50 18.55
CA GLN A 270 7.55 11.04 18.44
C GLN A 270 7.71 11.89 17.19
N ASN A 271 8.47 12.98 17.28
CA ASN A 271 8.86 13.79 16.13
C ASN A 271 9.91 13.09 15.25
N CYS A 272 9.45 12.16 14.41
CA CYS A 272 10.31 11.30 13.62
C CYS A 272 9.76 10.93 12.22
N TYR A 273 10.66 10.45 11.38
CA TYR A 273 10.35 9.83 10.09
C TYR A 273 11.25 8.61 9.88
N PHE A 274 10.85 7.72 8.97
CA PHE A 274 11.58 6.48 8.72
C PHE A 274 12.49 6.59 7.50
N THR A 275 13.74 6.15 7.66
CA THR A 275 14.65 5.87 6.54
C THR A 275 14.73 4.37 6.35
N ASN A 276 14.65 3.90 5.11
CA ASN A 276 14.45 2.49 4.79
C ASN A 276 15.54 1.94 3.86
N CYS A 277 16.54 2.76 3.51
CA CYS A 277 17.60 2.40 2.58
C CYS A 277 18.98 2.91 3.00
N ALA A 278 19.75 2.10 3.75
CA ALA A 278 21.09 2.47 4.23
C ALA A 278 21.17 3.88 4.86
N GLY A 279 20.20 4.23 5.71
CA GLY A 279 20.07 5.55 6.34
C GLY A 279 19.46 6.64 5.44
N LYS A 280 19.07 6.30 4.21
CA LYS A 280 18.33 7.18 3.29
C LYS A 280 16.84 6.85 3.29
N LEU A 281 16.04 7.87 3.08
CA LEU A 281 14.63 7.73 2.74
C LEU A 281 14.54 7.31 1.27
N TYR A 282 13.84 6.21 1.00
CA TYR A 282 13.61 5.71 -0.35
C TYR A 282 12.14 5.93 -0.73
N GLY A 283 11.91 6.60 -1.86
CA GLY A 283 10.60 7.11 -2.26
C GLY A 283 9.47 6.08 -2.40
N ALA A 284 9.76 4.79 -2.61
CA ALA A 284 8.72 3.76 -2.78
C ALA A 284 7.67 3.74 -1.65
N LEU A 285 8.12 4.00 -0.41
CA LEU A 285 7.30 4.17 0.77
C LEU A 285 7.97 5.18 1.70
N GLU A 286 7.26 6.24 2.04
CA GLU A 286 7.73 7.26 2.99
C GLU A 286 6.75 7.34 4.16
N VAL A 287 7.28 7.29 5.40
CA VAL A 287 6.44 7.26 6.61
C VAL A 287 6.89 8.33 7.59
N TYR A 288 5.97 9.23 7.90
CA TYR A 288 6.20 10.42 8.72
C TYR A 288 5.21 10.43 9.89
N SER A 289 5.72 10.69 11.09
CA SER A 289 4.85 11.02 12.21
C SER A 289 4.08 12.31 11.93
N VAL A 290 2.90 12.47 12.52
CA VAL A 290 2.14 13.71 12.43
C VAL A 290 2.95 14.90 12.98
N GLU A 291 3.77 14.69 14.02
CA GLU A 291 4.70 15.67 14.57
C GLU A 291 5.76 16.11 13.57
N ALA A 292 6.34 15.18 12.80
CA ALA A 292 7.32 15.50 11.75
C ALA A 292 6.71 16.38 10.65
N ILE A 293 5.47 16.09 10.24
CA ILE A 293 4.76 16.93 9.25
C ILE A 293 4.35 18.28 9.86
N GLY A 294 4.06 18.33 11.16
CA GLY A 294 3.92 19.57 11.93
C GLY A 294 5.17 20.44 11.85
N ALA A 295 6.33 19.87 12.15
CA ALA A 295 7.62 20.56 12.06
C ALA A 295 7.93 21.02 10.63
N TYR A 296 7.66 20.17 9.63
CA TYR A 296 7.76 20.53 8.20
C TYR A 296 6.87 21.72 7.86
N LYS A 297 5.60 21.71 8.27
CA LYS A 297 4.65 22.81 8.03
C LYS A 297 5.18 24.12 8.59
N ASP A 298 5.66 24.12 9.83
CA ASP A 298 6.11 25.35 10.50
C ASP A 298 7.44 25.88 9.93
N ASN A 299 8.23 25.02 9.28
CA ASN A 299 9.49 25.37 8.64
C ASN A 299 9.43 25.35 7.10
N ARG A 300 8.24 25.36 6.51
CA ARG A 300 8.04 25.17 5.06
C ARG A 300 8.82 26.17 4.20
N ALA A 301 8.92 27.42 4.64
CA ALA A 301 9.70 28.45 3.94
C ALA A 301 11.19 28.10 3.87
N LYS A 302 11.78 27.60 4.97
CA LYS A 302 13.16 27.14 5.01
C LYS A 302 13.36 25.96 4.07
N CYS A 303 12.46 24.99 4.08
CA CYS A 303 12.58 23.80 3.24
C CYS A 303 12.42 24.10 1.75
N LYS A 304 11.47 24.95 1.36
CA LYS A 304 11.31 25.40 -0.03
C LYS A 304 12.47 26.27 -0.51
N GLY A 305 13.15 26.98 0.39
CA GLY A 305 14.32 27.82 0.10
C GLY A 305 15.64 27.05 -0.06
N MET A 306 15.67 25.74 0.17
CA MET A 306 16.86 24.92 -0.08
C MET A 306 17.20 24.84 -1.57
N GLN A 307 18.46 24.59 -1.90
CA GLN A 307 18.89 24.35 -3.28
C GLN A 307 18.64 22.88 -3.67
N TRP A 308 17.36 22.52 -3.81
CA TRP A 308 16.93 21.14 -4.12
C TRP A 308 16.94 20.79 -5.61
N GLY A 309 17.45 21.69 -6.47
CA GLY A 309 17.61 21.40 -7.90
C GLY A 309 18.45 20.15 -8.13
N GLY A 310 17.90 19.15 -8.80
CA GLY A 310 18.55 17.86 -9.03
C GLY A 310 18.20 16.76 -8.01
N TRP A 311 17.45 17.07 -6.97
CA TRP A 311 17.01 16.09 -5.97
C TRP A 311 15.69 15.42 -6.39
N GLY A 312 15.57 14.13 -6.04
CA GLY A 312 14.27 13.46 -5.92
C GLY A 312 13.48 13.98 -4.72
N GLU A 313 12.20 13.66 -4.68
CA GLU A 313 11.27 14.09 -3.64
C GLU A 313 11.64 13.54 -2.26
N ASP A 314 12.14 12.31 -2.22
CA ASP A 314 12.55 11.61 -1.01
C ASP A 314 13.75 12.31 -0.38
N LEU A 315 14.76 12.63 -1.20
CA LEU A 315 15.94 13.38 -0.79
C LEU A 315 15.58 14.81 -0.36
N TYR A 316 14.64 15.46 -1.04
CA TYR A 316 14.10 16.76 -0.61
C TYR A 316 13.50 16.67 0.79
N MET A 317 12.63 15.70 1.03
CA MET A 317 11.95 15.60 2.31
C MET A 317 12.94 15.21 3.43
N GLN A 318 13.83 14.24 3.17
CA GLN A 318 14.88 13.87 4.12
C GLN A 318 15.79 15.05 4.47
N ASN A 319 16.30 15.79 3.48
CA ASN A 319 17.17 16.94 3.73
C ASN A 319 16.45 18.04 4.50
N CYS A 320 15.18 18.31 4.16
CA CYS A 320 14.36 19.27 4.89
C CYS A 320 14.24 18.85 6.37
N LEU A 321 13.72 17.65 6.63
CA LEU A 321 13.45 17.13 7.97
C LEU A 321 14.71 17.09 8.84
N ASN A 322 15.84 16.63 8.27
CA ASN A 322 17.14 16.67 8.94
C ASN A 322 17.56 18.10 9.30
N SER A 323 17.39 19.06 8.37
CA SER A 323 17.79 20.45 8.59
C SER A 323 16.98 21.17 9.68
N ILE A 324 15.80 20.64 10.02
CA ILE A 324 14.89 21.19 11.05
C ILE A 324 14.86 20.31 12.32
N GLY A 325 15.74 19.31 12.42
CA GLY A 325 15.94 18.52 13.63
C GLY A 325 14.89 17.44 13.89
N VAL A 326 14.15 17.01 12.87
CA VAL A 326 13.25 15.84 12.98
C VAL A 326 14.11 14.58 12.99
N ALA A 327 13.83 13.65 13.92
CA ALA A 327 14.63 12.44 14.08
C ALA A 327 14.41 11.45 12.93
N ALA A 328 15.51 10.96 12.34
CA ALA A 328 15.47 9.85 11.41
C ALA A 328 15.57 8.52 12.17
N VAL A 329 14.57 7.67 12.01
CA VAL A 329 14.58 6.28 12.51
C VAL A 329 14.93 5.37 11.35
N PHE A 330 16.04 4.62 11.45
CA PHE A 330 16.40 3.69 10.40
C PHE A 330 15.72 2.34 10.59
N ASP A 331 15.02 1.90 9.54
CA ASP A 331 14.41 0.58 9.45
C ASP A 331 14.65 -0.01 8.06
N GLY A 332 15.76 -0.73 7.92
CA GLY A 332 16.13 -1.43 6.69
C GLY A 332 15.22 -2.61 6.34
N ASN A 333 14.26 -2.96 7.20
CA ASN A 333 13.24 -3.99 6.95
C ASN A 333 11.90 -3.40 6.50
N LEU A 334 11.74 -2.08 6.45
CA LEU A 334 10.46 -1.48 6.07
C LEU A 334 10.07 -1.78 4.61
N VAL A 335 11.04 -1.66 3.69
CA VAL A 335 10.84 -1.83 2.23
C VAL A 335 11.75 -2.94 1.70
N GLY A 336 11.20 -3.81 0.85
CA GLY A 336 11.94 -4.73 -0.01
C GLY A 336 12.06 -4.16 -1.43
N ASP A 337 13.28 -3.86 -1.87
CA ASP A 337 13.54 -3.33 -3.22
C ASP A 337 14.92 -3.75 -3.74
N ALA A 338 14.97 -4.21 -5.00
CA ALA A 338 16.20 -4.66 -5.66
C ALA A 338 17.28 -3.57 -5.80
N ARG A 339 16.90 -2.30 -5.86
CA ARG A 339 17.78 -1.12 -5.90
C ARG A 339 18.26 -0.68 -4.52
N CYS A 340 17.72 -1.28 -3.47
CA CYS A 340 18.15 -1.04 -2.11
C CYS A 340 18.37 -2.35 -1.35
N ASN A 341 17.46 -2.71 -0.44
CA ASN A 341 17.51 -3.96 0.31
C ASN A 341 16.49 -4.94 -0.28
N PHE A 342 16.96 -5.84 -1.14
CA PHE A 342 16.07 -6.81 -1.79
C PHE A 342 15.41 -7.71 -0.76
N ALA A 343 14.11 -7.93 -0.92
CA ALA A 343 13.38 -8.98 -0.22
C ALA A 343 12.26 -9.52 -1.13
N PRO A 344 12.04 -10.84 -1.16
CA PRO A 344 10.92 -11.40 -1.90
C PRO A 344 9.59 -11.03 -1.23
N CYS A 345 8.49 -11.02 -1.99
CA CYS A 345 7.15 -10.74 -1.45
C CYS A 345 6.72 -11.68 -0.31
N THR A 346 7.34 -12.86 -0.22
CA THR A 346 7.11 -13.84 0.85
C THR A 346 7.81 -13.49 2.17
N ASP A 347 8.68 -12.49 2.19
CA ASP A 347 9.35 -12.03 3.41
C ASP A 347 8.37 -11.26 4.31
N GLY A 348 7.82 -11.96 5.30
CA GLY A 348 6.85 -11.40 6.24
C GLY A 348 7.36 -10.23 7.09
N SER A 349 8.67 -9.98 7.12
CA SER A 349 9.24 -8.86 7.89
C SER A 349 9.14 -7.52 7.17
N ARG A 350 8.69 -7.49 5.91
CA ARG A 350 8.57 -6.25 5.12
C ARG A 350 7.17 -5.70 5.12
N ALA A 351 7.06 -4.38 5.18
CA ALA A 351 5.79 -3.67 5.06
C ALA A 351 5.44 -3.25 3.62
N ALA A 352 6.46 -3.11 2.77
CA ALA A 352 6.27 -2.80 1.36
C ALA A 352 7.26 -3.53 0.45
N TYR A 353 6.85 -3.74 -0.79
CA TYR A 353 7.69 -4.29 -1.86
C TYR A 353 7.58 -3.43 -3.11
N HIS A 354 8.70 -3.14 -3.75
CA HIS A 354 8.75 -2.29 -4.94
C HIS A 354 9.94 -2.68 -5.83
N PRO A 355 9.85 -2.48 -7.17
CA PRO A 355 8.70 -2.02 -7.96
C PRO A 355 7.83 -3.13 -8.57
N TYR A 356 6.53 -2.86 -8.76
CA TYR A 356 5.56 -3.71 -9.48
C TYR A 356 4.69 -2.90 -10.43
N LYS A 357 5.22 -2.66 -11.64
CA LYS A 357 4.74 -1.63 -12.58
C LYS A 357 3.42 -1.94 -13.30
N ASP A 358 2.87 -3.14 -13.14
CA ASP A 358 1.62 -3.57 -13.76
C ASP A 358 0.74 -4.34 -12.78
N VAL A 359 -0.56 -4.42 -13.08
CA VAL A 359 -1.57 -5.04 -12.21
C VAL A 359 -1.24 -6.51 -11.92
N GLY A 360 -0.76 -7.26 -12.90
CA GLY A 360 -0.48 -8.68 -12.74
C GLY A 360 0.68 -8.93 -11.78
N SER A 361 1.80 -8.23 -11.99
CA SER A 361 2.96 -8.34 -11.09
C SER A 361 2.67 -7.82 -9.68
N TRP A 362 1.93 -6.70 -9.56
CA TRP A 362 1.51 -6.15 -8.27
C TRP A 362 0.61 -7.13 -7.52
N GLN A 363 -0.40 -7.69 -8.20
CA GLN A 363 -1.30 -8.68 -7.61
C GLN A 363 -0.55 -9.96 -7.19
N GLY A 364 0.37 -10.45 -8.03
CA GLY A 364 1.18 -11.62 -7.72
C GLY A 364 2.00 -11.43 -6.43
N CYS A 365 2.62 -10.26 -6.28
CA CYS A 365 3.34 -9.92 -5.06
C CYS A 365 2.41 -9.78 -3.85
N PHE A 366 1.29 -9.08 -3.99
CA PHE A 366 0.31 -8.94 -2.91
C PHE A 366 -0.22 -10.29 -2.43
N ASN A 367 -0.54 -11.20 -3.35
CA ASN A 367 -0.98 -12.56 -3.04
C ASN A 367 0.10 -13.35 -2.29
N ALA A 368 1.35 -13.31 -2.78
CA ALA A 368 2.48 -13.96 -2.11
C ALA A 368 2.71 -13.41 -0.70
N ALA A 369 2.60 -12.09 -0.52
CA ALA A 369 2.79 -11.43 0.77
C ALA A 369 1.64 -11.68 1.76
N THR A 370 0.43 -11.97 1.26
CA THR A 370 -0.76 -12.18 2.11
C THR A 370 -1.18 -13.64 2.21
N HIS A 371 -0.44 -14.56 1.58
CA HIS A 371 -0.75 -15.99 1.48
C HIS A 371 -2.14 -16.28 0.88
N ARG A 372 -2.47 -15.60 -0.23
CA ARG A 372 -3.78 -15.69 -0.91
C ARG A 372 -3.72 -16.28 -2.31
#